data_AF-A0A2H0TCN4-F1
#
_entry.id   AF-A0A2H0TCN4-F1
#
_cell.length_a   1.000
_cell.length_b   1.000
_cell.length_c   1.000
_cell.angle_alpha   90.00
_cell.angle_beta   90.00
_cell.angle_gamma   90.00
#
_symmetry.space_group_name_H-M   'P 1'
#
loop_
_entity.id
_entity.type
_entity.pdbx_description
1 polymer ?
#
loop_
_entity_poly.entity_id
_entity_poly.type
_entity_poly.pdbx_seq_one_letter_code
_entity_poly.pdbx_strand_id
1 'polypeptide(L)'
;FWEFADKMLDNQRRLGDDFSIETAVSLGINEEEFKGCLDNSGEIESKLVTDRNEAVSMGGRGTPYVIVVTANGDLMPFSGALPYEQVFAVIEQALNN
;
A
#
# COMPACT_ATOMS: atom_id res chain seq x y z
N PHE A 1 -1.04 -9.44 -6.89
CA PHE A 1 -1.13 -8.17 -6.17
C PHE A 1 -0.10 -7.17 -6.66
N TRP A 2 1.21 -7.41 -6.48
CA TRP A 2 2.27 -6.45 -6.84
C TRP A 2 2.17 -5.94 -8.29
N GLU A 3 2.04 -6.82 -9.27
CA GLU A 3 1.88 -6.40 -10.68
C GLU A 3 0.66 -5.52 -10.94
N PHE A 4 -0.44 -5.73 -10.20
CA PHE A 4 -1.63 -4.88 -10.27
C PHE A 4 -1.34 -3.51 -9.64
N ALA A 5 -0.74 -3.49 -8.44
CA ALA A 5 -0.38 -2.27 -7.74
C ALA A 5 0.61 -1.40 -8.54
N ASP A 6 1.62 -2.02 -9.16
CA ASP A 6 2.58 -1.34 -10.03
C ASP A 6 1.87 -0.67 -11.21
N LYS A 7 0.99 -1.40 -11.90
CA LYS A 7 0.20 -0.83 -13.01
C LYS A 7 -0.69 0.33 -12.56
N MET A 8 -1.27 0.29 -11.36
CA MET A 8 -2.05 1.41 -10.81
C MET A 8 -1.15 2.63 -10.53
N LEU A 9 0.00 2.43 -9.91
CA LEU A 9 0.95 3.50 -9.58
C LEU A 9 1.60 4.11 -10.83
N ASP A 10 1.83 3.33 -11.88
CA ASP A 10 2.37 3.82 -13.15
C ASP A 10 1.32 4.60 -13.97
N ASN A 11 0.02 4.35 -13.73
CA ASN A 11 -1.08 4.90 -14.53
C ASN A 11 -2.07 5.72 -13.70
N GLN A 12 -1.57 6.53 -12.76
CA GLN A 12 -2.39 7.28 -11.79
C GLN A 12 -3.49 8.17 -12.42
N ARG A 13 -3.32 8.62 -13.66
CA ARG A 13 -4.32 9.44 -14.38
C ARG A 13 -5.53 8.64 -14.88
N ARG A 14 -5.43 7.31 -14.92
CA ARG A 14 -6.47 6.41 -15.43
C ARG A 14 -7.23 5.70 -14.31
N LEU A 15 -6.88 5.91 -13.04
CA LEU A 15 -7.48 5.20 -11.91
C LEU A 15 -9.01 5.32 -11.91
N GLY A 16 -9.64 4.22 -11.52
CA GLY A 16 -11.08 4.03 -11.56
C GLY A 16 -11.41 2.57 -11.87
N ASP A 17 -12.69 2.21 -11.75
CA ASP A 17 -13.14 0.82 -11.87
C ASP A 17 -12.82 0.25 -13.25
N ASP A 18 -13.07 1.01 -14.32
CA ASP A 18 -12.80 0.58 -15.71
C ASP A 18 -11.33 0.16 -15.89
N PHE A 19 -10.39 1.00 -15.44
CA PHE A 19 -8.96 0.71 -15.56
C PHE A 19 -8.52 -0.41 -14.61
N SER A 20 -9.15 -0.51 -13.44
CA SER A 20 -8.90 -1.60 -12.49
C SER A 20 -9.31 -2.95 -13.07
N ILE A 21 -10.50 -3.02 -13.68
CA ILE A 21 -11.02 -4.22 -14.35
C ILE A 21 -10.17 -4.57 -15.57
N GLU A 22 -9.86 -3.61 -16.44
CA GLU A 22 -8.96 -3.80 -17.61
C GLU A 22 -7.61 -4.39 -17.15
N THR A 23 -7.04 -3.81 -16.10
CA THR A 23 -5.76 -4.25 -15.54
C THR A 23 -5.87 -5.66 -14.97
N ALA A 24 -6.91 -5.96 -14.20
CA ALA A 24 -7.13 -7.28 -13.62
C ALA A 24 -7.24 -8.36 -14.72
N VAL A 25 -8.03 -8.12 -15.75
CA VAL A 25 -8.18 -9.02 -16.90
C VAL A 25 -6.86 -9.20 -17.65
N SER A 26 -6.09 -8.13 -17.84
CA SER A 26 -4.77 -8.21 -18.49
C SER A 26 -3.76 -9.08 -17.72
N LEU A 27 -3.98 -9.26 -16.41
CA LEU A 27 -3.18 -10.11 -15.52
C LEU A 27 -3.76 -11.52 -15.37
N GLY A 28 -4.81 -11.85 -16.14
CA GLY A 28 -5.44 -13.18 -16.12
C GLY A 28 -6.44 -13.40 -14.98
N ILE A 29 -6.85 -12.33 -14.28
CA ILE A 29 -7.92 -12.40 -13.26
C ILE A 29 -9.27 -12.40 -13.98
N ASN A 30 -10.20 -13.25 -13.54
CA ASN A 30 -11.54 -13.34 -14.13
C ASN A 30 -12.31 -12.03 -13.92
N GLU A 31 -12.92 -11.52 -15.00
CA GLU A 31 -13.63 -10.24 -14.99
C GLU A 31 -14.86 -10.25 -14.07
N GLU A 32 -15.67 -11.31 -14.11
CA GLU A 32 -16.89 -11.44 -13.31
C GLU A 32 -16.56 -11.58 -11.82
N GLU A 33 -15.55 -12.38 -11.49
CA GLU A 33 -15.06 -12.52 -10.11
C GLU A 33 -14.53 -11.18 -9.59
N PHE A 34 -13.74 -10.45 -10.38
CA PHE A 34 -13.19 -9.16 -9.96
C PHE A 34 -14.27 -8.09 -9.77
N LYS A 35 -15.25 -8.00 -10.69
CA LYS A 35 -16.43 -7.14 -10.52
C LYS A 35 -17.21 -7.53 -9.28
N GLY A 36 -17.42 -8.82 -9.03
CA GLY A 36 -18.04 -9.32 -7.81
C GLY A 36 -17.29 -8.90 -6.55
N CYS A 37 -15.95 -8.84 -6.58
CA CYS A 37 -15.15 -8.31 -5.48
C CYS A 37 -15.34 -6.79 -5.29
N LEU A 38 -15.43 -6.01 -6.37
CA LEU A 38 -15.70 -4.57 -6.29
C LEU A 38 -17.09 -4.30 -5.71
N ASP A 39 -18.10 -5.04 -6.16
CA ASP A 39 -19.49 -4.88 -5.73
C ASP A 39 -19.72 -5.32 -4.27
N ASN A 40 -18.90 -6.25 -3.76
CA ASN A 40 -19.01 -6.83 -2.42
C ASN A 40 -17.79 -6.49 -1.54
N SER A 41 -17.41 -5.22 -1.53
CA SER A 41 -16.19 -4.71 -0.90
C SER A 41 -16.26 -4.50 0.62
N GLY A 42 -17.40 -4.69 1.28
CA GLY A 42 -17.63 -4.21 2.66
C GLY A 42 -16.61 -4.71 3.71
N GLU A 43 -16.17 -5.97 3.63
CA GLU A 43 -15.11 -6.48 4.52
C GLU A 43 -13.76 -5.81 4.23
N ILE A 44 -13.45 -5.60 2.95
CA ILE A 44 -12.20 -4.95 2.52
C ILE A 44 -12.21 -3.48 2.91
N GLU A 45 -13.33 -2.78 2.77
CA GLU A 45 -13.48 -1.40 3.24
C GLU A 45 -13.22 -1.26 4.74
N SER A 46 -13.73 -2.20 5.54
CA SER A 46 -13.46 -2.24 6.99
C SER A 46 -11.97 -2.41 7.30
N LYS A 47 -11.27 -3.28 6.55
CA LYS A 47 -9.81 -3.46 6.67
C LYS A 47 -9.06 -2.18 6.28
N LEU A 48 -9.43 -1.55 5.16
CA LEU A 48 -8.82 -0.28 4.71
C LEU A 48 -9.00 0.84 5.74
N VAL A 49 -10.17 0.94 6.36
CA VAL A 49 -10.42 1.93 7.44
C VAL A 49 -9.58 1.62 8.66
N THR A 50 -9.43 0.33 9.02
CA THR A 50 -8.60 -0.10 10.15
C THR A 50 -7.13 0.27 9.93
N ASP A 51 -6.56 -0.11 8.78
CA ASP A 51 -5.16 0.18 8.43
C ASP A 51 -4.91 1.70 8.35
N ARG A 52 -5.86 2.46 7.78
CA ARG A 52 -5.79 3.93 7.74
C ARG A 52 -5.75 4.53 9.14
N ASN A 53 -6.63 4.07 10.04
CA ASN A 53 -6.70 4.58 11.40
C ASN A 53 -5.45 4.23 12.21
N GLU A 54 -4.90 3.03 12.01
CA GLU A 54 -3.63 2.63 12.59
C GLU A 54 -2.51 3.59 12.15
N ALA A 55 -2.35 3.82 10.85
CA ALA A 55 -1.36 4.75 10.32
C ALA A 55 -1.50 6.17 10.89
N VAL A 56 -2.73 6.67 11.02
CA VAL A 56 -3.01 7.98 11.64
C VAL A 56 -2.63 7.99 13.12
N SER A 57 -2.96 6.93 13.86
CA SER A 57 -2.64 6.83 15.30
C SER A 57 -1.13 6.78 15.56
N MET A 58 -0.35 6.26 14.60
CA MET A 58 1.11 6.23 14.64
C MET A 58 1.76 7.54 14.14
N GLY A 59 0.98 8.53 13.71
CA GLY A 59 1.46 9.86 13.33
C GLY A 59 1.51 10.13 11.82
N GLY A 60 1.00 9.20 11.00
CA GLY A 60 0.88 9.39 9.55
C GLY A 60 -0.08 10.52 9.19
N ARG A 61 0.36 11.43 8.31
CA ARG A 61 -0.42 12.59 7.84
C ARG A 61 -0.53 12.71 6.32
N GLY A 62 0.10 11.79 5.60
CA GLY A 62 0.17 11.76 4.15
C GLY A 62 0.95 10.54 3.68
N THR A 63 1.08 10.38 2.37
CA THR A 63 1.79 9.26 1.76
C THR A 63 2.96 9.75 0.88
N PRO A 64 4.04 8.97 0.76
CA PRO A 64 4.30 7.73 1.51
C PRO A 64 4.66 8.03 2.97
N TYR A 65 4.21 7.16 3.87
CA TYR A 65 4.57 7.13 5.29
C TYR A 65 4.94 5.69 5.61
N VAL A 66 6.12 5.49 6.19
CA VAL A 66 6.71 4.17 6.39
C VAL A 66 7.03 4.01 7.87
N ILE A 67 6.76 2.82 8.40
CA ILE A 67 7.11 2.43 9.76
C ILE A 67 7.99 1.20 9.65
N VAL A 68 9.26 1.31 10.04
CA VAL A 68 10.15 0.17 10.14
C VAL A 68 9.99 -0.41 11.54
N VAL A 69 9.66 -1.70 11.62
CA VAL A 69 9.56 -2.43 12.90
C VAL A 69 10.86 -3.19 13.11
N THR A 70 11.56 -2.92 14.22
CA THR A 70 12.82 -3.59 14.56
C THR A 70 12.57 -5.03 15.06
N ALA A 71 13.63 -5.82 15.19
CA ALA A 71 13.52 -7.18 15.71
C ALA A 71 12.97 -7.23 17.15
N ASN A 72 13.25 -6.19 17.94
CA ASN A 72 12.75 -6.06 19.31
C ASN A 72 11.36 -5.42 19.41
N GLY A 73 10.75 -5.06 18.26
CA GLY A 73 9.42 -4.47 18.20
C GLY A 73 9.38 -2.95 18.35
N ASP A 74 10.53 -2.27 18.34
CA ASP A 74 10.58 -0.81 18.32
C ASP A 74 10.13 -0.29 16.95
N LEU A 75 9.51 0.90 16.96
CA LEU A 75 8.98 1.52 15.75
C LEU A 75 9.88 2.69 15.32
N MET A 76 10.30 2.67 14.06
CA MET A 76 11.09 3.73 13.42
C MET A 76 10.34 4.33 12.24
N PRO A 77 9.46 5.32 12.47
CA PRO A 77 8.67 5.94 11.41
C PRO A 77 9.44 7.01 10.64
N PHE A 78 9.16 7.13 9.33
CA PHE A 78 9.58 8.26 8.51
C PHE A 78 8.52 8.64 7.47
N SER A 79 8.54 9.91 7.03
CA SER A 79 7.55 10.48 6.10
C SER A 79 8.21 10.93 4.80
N GLY A 80 7.48 10.77 3.70
CA GLY A 80 7.85 11.25 2.38
C GLY A 80 8.69 10.26 1.58
N ALA A 81 8.81 10.55 0.29
CA ALA A 81 9.67 9.80 -0.61
C ALA A 81 11.13 10.23 -0.35
N LEU A 82 11.85 9.44 0.45
CA LEU A 82 13.25 9.69 0.76
C LEU A 82 14.19 9.08 -0.30
N PRO A 83 15.38 9.67 -0.52
CA PRO A 83 16.43 9.05 -1.32
C PRO A 83 16.82 7.67 -0.78
N TYR A 84 17.31 6.81 -1.67
CA TYR A 84 17.72 5.44 -1.33
C TYR A 84 18.68 5.38 -0.14
N GLU A 85 19.68 6.28 -0.11
CA GLU A 85 20.71 6.29 0.94
C GLU A 85 20.11 6.57 2.33
N GLN A 86 19.07 7.40 2.40
CA GLN A 86 18.40 7.71 3.67
C GLN A 86 17.56 6.51 4.13
N VAL A 87 16.82 5.88 3.21
CA VAL A 87 16.05 4.66 3.53
C VAL A 87 16.99 3.56 4.00
N PHE A 88 18.09 3.33 3.28
CA PHE A 88 19.10 2.33 3.63
C PHE A 88 19.66 2.56 5.03
N ALA A 89 20.00 3.81 5.39
CA ALA A 89 20.49 4.13 6.73
C ALA A 89 19.48 3.80 7.84
N VAL A 90 18.18 4.04 7.62
CA VAL A 90 17.12 3.67 8.59
C VAL A 90 17.03 2.14 8.74
N ILE A 91 17.10 1.40 7.63
CA ILE A 91 17.05 -0.07 7.67
C ILE A 91 18.28 -0.65 8.37
N GLU A 92 19.48 -0.16 8.09
CA GLU A 92 20.70 -0.58 8.80
C GLU A 92 20.60 -0.31 10.30
N GLN A 93 20.04 0.84 10.69
CA GLN A 93 19.80 1.13 12.11
C GLN A 93 18.78 0.15 12.72
N ALA A 94 17.71 -0.19 11.99
CA ALA A 94 16.68 -1.12 12.47
C ALA A 94 17.18 -2.57 12.59
N LEU A 95 18.17 -2.98 11.78
CA LEU A 95 18.78 -4.31 11.84
C LEU A 95 19.76 -4.47 13.02
N ASN A 96 20.32 -3.37 13.50
CA ASN A 96 21.30 -3.34 14.59
C ASN A 96 20.67 -3.09 15.97
N ASN A 97 19.35 -2.88 16.04
CA ASN A 97 18.58 -2.72 17.27
C ASN A 97 17.60 -3.89 17.42
#